data_AF-A0A2S9FK95-F1
#
_entry.id   AF-A0A2S9FK95-F1
#
_cell.length_a   1.000
_cell.length_b   1.000
_cell.length_c   1.000
_cell.angle_alpha   90.00
_cell.angle_beta   90.00
_cell.angle_gamma   90.00
#
_symmetry.space_group_name_H-M   'P 1'
#
loop_
_entity.id
_entity.type
_entity.pdbx_description
1 polymer ?
#
loop_
_entity_poly.entity_id
_entity_poly.type
_entity_poly.pdbx_seq_one_letter_code
_entity_poly.pdbx_strand_id
1 'polypeptide(L)'
;MRPLVTARRWPACAWLIAVMATLLSCAAAPPWHPQAPAQMLPAAQPVPPDPRVGAVFPGGADEHLCSGSVLAAASGDLILTAAHCFADGADMRFVPGFDEDATVADAWQVDAVYLDPRWLAEQDPMADFAVARVSRSDGIRLESAAGAGLRLGGVPAPG
;
A
#
# COMPACT_ATOMS: atom_id res chain seq x y z
N MET A 1 49.02 24.52 63.27
CA MET A 1 49.49 25.51 62.27
C MET A 1 48.88 25.13 60.93
N ARG A 2 48.08 26.02 60.32
CA ARG A 2 47.27 25.75 59.11
C ARG A 2 48.12 26.07 57.86
N PRO A 3 48.26 25.18 56.87
CA PRO A 3 48.95 25.53 55.63
C PRO A 3 48.05 26.40 54.75
N LEU A 4 48.63 27.47 54.23
CA LEU A 4 48.02 28.37 53.25
C LEU A 4 47.94 27.66 51.89
N VAL A 5 46.73 27.47 51.37
CA VAL A 5 46.51 27.01 50.00
C VAL A 5 46.51 28.24 49.08
N THR A 6 47.50 28.33 48.20
CA THR A 6 47.58 29.35 47.15
C THR A 6 46.62 29.02 46.02
N ALA A 7 45.58 29.85 45.85
CA ALA A 7 44.64 29.76 44.74
C ALA A 7 45.35 30.10 43.42
N ARG A 8 45.63 29.09 42.61
CA ARG A 8 46.20 29.24 41.26
C ARG A 8 45.09 29.76 40.33
N ARG A 9 45.12 31.07 40.05
CA ARG A 9 44.24 31.73 39.08
C ARG A 9 44.54 31.20 37.67
N TRP A 10 43.60 30.49 37.07
CA TRP A 10 43.67 30.11 35.66
C TRP A 10 43.21 31.28 34.80
N PRO A 11 43.97 31.70 33.77
CA PRO A 11 43.61 32.84 32.94
C PRO A 11 42.41 32.48 32.05
N ALA A 12 41.41 33.35 32.06
CA ALA A 12 40.13 33.24 31.35
C ALA A 12 40.23 33.24 29.80
N CYS A 13 41.45 33.23 29.22
CA CYS A 13 41.65 33.32 27.77
C CYS A 13 41.47 32.00 27.01
N ALA A 14 41.39 30.85 27.68
CA ALA A 14 41.29 29.55 26.99
C ALA A 14 39.88 29.22 26.49
N TRP A 15 38.84 29.95 26.90
CA TRP A 15 37.45 29.67 26.53
C TRP A 15 36.96 30.42 25.28
N LEU A 16 37.72 31.38 24.76
CA LEU A 16 37.28 32.20 23.61
C LEU A 16 37.66 31.63 22.23
N ILE A 17 38.54 30.63 22.14
CA ILE A 17 38.99 30.09 20.84
C ILE A 17 38.07 28.95 20.35
N ALA A 18 37.38 28.23 21.24
CA ALA A 18 36.56 27.07 20.86
C ALA A 18 35.17 27.43 20.29
N VAL A 19 34.68 28.68 20.45
CA VAL A 19 33.32 29.07 20.02
C VAL A 19 33.29 29.63 18.58
N MET A 20 34.42 30.03 18.00
CA MET A 20 34.49 30.58 16.63
C MET A 20 34.77 29.56 15.52
N ALA A 21 34.73 28.25 15.78
CA ALA A 21 34.99 27.23 14.75
C ALA A 21 33.72 26.57 14.19
N THR A 22 32.52 26.90 14.68
CA THR A 22 31.27 26.20 14.31
C THR A 22 30.34 26.99 13.36
N LEU A 23 30.74 28.18 12.89
CA LEU A 23 29.87 29.04 12.05
C LEU A 23 30.22 29.06 10.55
N LEU A 24 31.18 28.25 10.08
CA LEU A 24 31.61 28.24 8.67
C LEU A 24 31.19 26.97 7.89
N SER A 25 30.02 26.41 8.19
CA SER A 25 29.46 25.27 7.42
C SER A 25 28.11 25.59 6.79
N CYS A 26 27.94 26.83 6.32
CA CYS A 26 26.76 27.27 5.59
C CYS A 26 27.20 28.02 4.34
N ALA A 27 27.63 27.33 3.27
CA ALA A 27 27.58 27.85 1.90
C ALA A 27 28.15 26.85 0.88
N ALA A 28 27.36 25.84 0.52
CA ALA A 28 27.35 25.32 -0.84
C ALA A 28 26.04 24.55 -1.04
N ALA A 29 24.94 25.28 -1.22
CA ALA A 29 23.79 24.67 -1.88
C ALA A 29 24.28 24.28 -3.30
N PRO A 30 24.01 23.06 -3.78
CA PRO A 30 24.32 22.71 -5.16
C PRO A 30 23.68 23.74 -6.09
N PRO A 31 24.32 24.09 -7.22
CA PRO A 31 23.74 25.04 -8.17
C PRO A 31 22.34 24.56 -8.54
N TRP A 32 21.36 25.46 -8.47
CA TRP A 32 20.01 25.20 -8.93
C TRP A 32 20.10 24.86 -10.42
N HIS A 33 19.98 23.58 -10.76
CA HIS A 33 19.76 23.18 -12.14
C HIS A 33 18.33 23.58 -12.47
N PRO A 34 18.08 24.51 -13.41
CA PRO A 34 16.72 24.79 -13.83
C PRO A 34 16.08 23.47 -14.23
N GLN A 35 15.06 23.05 -13.47
CA GLN A 35 14.27 21.88 -13.81
C GLN A 35 13.70 22.16 -15.20
N ALA A 36 13.93 21.25 -16.14
CA ALA A 36 13.23 21.30 -17.41
C ALA A 36 11.73 21.47 -17.10
N PRO A 37 10.99 22.29 -17.86
CA PRO A 37 9.56 22.46 -17.64
C PRO A 37 8.95 21.07 -17.55
N ALA A 38 8.30 20.78 -16.42
CA ALA A 38 7.61 19.51 -16.23
C ALA A 38 6.71 19.32 -17.45
N GLN A 39 6.94 18.26 -18.21
CA GLN A 39 6.04 17.90 -19.29
C GLN A 39 4.66 17.74 -18.65
N MET A 40 3.70 18.55 -19.10
CA MET A 40 2.35 18.54 -18.55
C MET A 40 1.71 17.22 -18.97
N LEU A 41 1.83 16.21 -18.12
CA LEU A 41 1.16 14.94 -18.31
C LEU A 41 -0.35 15.19 -18.26
N PRO A 42 -1.14 14.51 -19.12
CA PRO A 42 -2.60 14.57 -19.02
C PRO A 42 -3.06 14.21 -17.60
N ALA A 43 -4.00 14.97 -17.05
CA ALA A 43 -4.63 14.62 -15.78
C ALA A 43 -5.52 13.38 -15.95
N ALA A 44 -5.54 12.51 -14.95
CA ALA A 44 -6.51 11.41 -14.89
C ALA A 44 -7.94 11.96 -14.97
N GLN A 45 -8.80 11.28 -15.73
CA GLN A 45 -10.22 11.62 -15.87
C GLN A 45 -11.07 10.50 -15.27
N PRO A 46 -12.28 10.82 -14.79
CA PRO A 46 -13.23 9.80 -14.38
C PRO A 46 -13.50 8.82 -15.52
N VAL A 47 -13.58 7.54 -15.18
CA VAL A 47 -13.99 6.46 -16.07
C VAL A 47 -15.10 5.67 -15.39
N PRO A 48 -16.04 5.08 -16.16
CA PRO A 48 -16.95 4.10 -15.58
C PRO A 48 -16.17 2.98 -14.87
N PRO A 49 -16.66 2.48 -13.72
CA PRO A 49 -16.03 1.36 -13.03
C PRO A 49 -15.89 0.15 -13.97
N ASP A 50 -14.73 -0.49 -13.96
CA ASP A 50 -14.56 -1.78 -14.63
C ASP A 50 -15.16 -2.87 -13.73
N PRO A 51 -16.20 -3.61 -14.15
CA PRO A 51 -16.83 -4.64 -13.32
C PRO A 51 -15.89 -5.77 -12.90
N ARG A 52 -14.74 -5.91 -13.59
CA ARG A 52 -13.72 -6.90 -13.26
C ARG A 52 -12.81 -6.45 -12.12
N VAL A 53 -12.87 -5.18 -11.71
CA VAL A 53 -12.16 -4.62 -10.57
C VAL A 53 -13.19 -4.25 -9.51
N GLY A 54 -12.87 -4.48 -8.25
CA GLY A 54 -13.82 -4.23 -7.17
C GLY A 54 -13.15 -3.90 -5.85
N ALA A 55 -13.99 -3.59 -4.87
CA ALA A 55 -13.58 -3.26 -3.52
C ALA A 55 -13.73 -4.47 -2.59
N VAL A 56 -12.80 -4.60 -1.64
CA VAL A 56 -12.76 -5.66 -0.64
C VAL A 56 -13.03 -5.07 0.73
N PHE A 57 -14.09 -5.55 1.38
CA PHE A 57 -14.60 -5.06 2.66
C PHE A 57 -14.41 -6.10 3.76
N PRO A 58 -14.06 -5.68 4.98
CA PRO A 58 -14.30 -6.50 6.15
C PRO A 58 -15.80 -6.66 6.40
N GLY A 59 -16.18 -7.80 6.97
CA GLY A 59 -17.57 -8.16 7.22
C GLY A 59 -18.30 -7.15 8.10
N GLY A 60 -19.33 -6.52 7.54
CA GLY A 60 -20.21 -5.58 8.26
C GLY A 60 -19.67 -4.16 8.35
N ALA A 61 -18.57 -3.86 7.66
CA ALA A 61 -18.05 -2.50 7.50
C ALA A 61 -18.61 -1.82 6.25
N ASP A 62 -18.71 -0.50 6.30
CA ASP A 62 -19.11 0.36 5.18
C ASP A 62 -17.90 0.93 4.40
N GLU A 63 -16.69 0.74 4.92
CA GLU A 63 -15.43 1.15 4.30
C GLU A 63 -14.66 -0.07 3.79
N HIS A 64 -14.17 0.02 2.54
CA HIS A 64 -13.30 -1.00 1.98
C HIS A 64 -11.86 -0.79 2.44
N LEU A 65 -11.15 -1.90 2.63
CA LEU A 65 -9.75 -1.87 3.05
C LEU A 65 -8.79 -2.13 1.88
N CYS A 66 -9.27 -2.81 0.85
CA CYS A 66 -8.48 -3.21 -0.31
C CYS A 66 -9.28 -3.13 -1.61
N SER A 67 -8.59 -3.35 -2.72
CA SER A 67 -9.19 -3.63 -4.02
C SER A 67 -8.87 -5.06 -4.45
N GLY A 68 -9.67 -5.62 -5.35
CA GLY A 68 -9.44 -6.93 -5.93
C GLY A 68 -9.82 -6.96 -7.41
N SER A 69 -9.42 -8.02 -8.09
CA SER A 69 -9.76 -8.24 -9.50
C SER A 69 -10.34 -9.63 -9.73
N VAL A 70 -11.42 -9.71 -10.49
CA VAL A 70 -12.02 -10.97 -10.96
C VAL A 70 -11.04 -11.67 -11.89
N LEU A 71 -10.75 -12.93 -11.62
CA LEU A 71 -9.91 -13.78 -12.46
C LEU A 71 -10.78 -14.55 -13.46
N ALA A 72 -10.24 -14.78 -14.66
CA ALA A 72 -10.79 -15.74 -15.60
C ALA A 72 -10.38 -17.16 -15.19
N ALA A 73 -11.35 -17.96 -14.73
CA ALA A 73 -11.17 -19.30 -14.22
C ALA A 73 -12.37 -20.18 -14.61
N ALA A 74 -12.13 -21.49 -14.73
CA ALA A 74 -13.22 -22.43 -15.04
C ALA A 74 -14.34 -22.43 -13.99
N SER A 75 -14.01 -22.12 -12.74
CA SER A 75 -14.97 -22.05 -11.63
C SER A 75 -15.81 -20.76 -11.64
N GLY A 76 -15.34 -19.68 -12.28
CA GLY A 76 -16.10 -18.44 -12.43
C GLY A 76 -16.25 -17.61 -11.15
N ASP A 77 -15.47 -17.88 -10.11
CA ASP A 77 -15.71 -17.45 -8.72
C ASP A 77 -14.43 -17.01 -7.98
N LEU A 78 -13.37 -16.67 -8.73
CA LEU A 78 -12.07 -16.32 -8.16
C LEU A 78 -11.76 -14.83 -8.29
N ILE A 79 -11.15 -14.28 -7.24
CA ILE A 79 -10.52 -12.94 -7.26
C ILE A 79 -9.03 -13.03 -6.92
N LEU A 80 -8.27 -12.06 -7.41
CA LEU A 80 -6.89 -11.77 -7.02
C LEU A 80 -6.86 -10.47 -6.18
N THR A 81 -6.11 -10.48 -5.09
CA THR A 81 -5.87 -9.33 -4.22
C THR A 81 -4.51 -9.50 -3.51
N ALA A 82 -4.12 -8.55 -2.65
CA ALA A 82 -2.97 -8.71 -1.77
C ALA A 82 -3.28 -9.68 -0.61
N ALA A 83 -2.26 -10.38 -0.13
CA ALA A 83 -2.40 -11.34 0.96
C ALA A 83 -2.67 -10.65 2.30
N HIS A 84 -2.02 -9.50 2.55
CA HIS A 84 -2.24 -8.72 3.77
C HIS A 84 -3.66 -8.17 3.93
N CYS A 85 -4.48 -8.18 2.86
CA CYS A 85 -5.88 -7.81 2.94
C CYS A 85 -6.71 -8.79 3.78
N PHE A 86 -6.24 -10.02 3.94
CA PHE A 86 -6.93 -11.07 4.69
C PHE A 86 -6.27 -11.25 6.06
N ALA A 87 -6.96 -10.81 7.11
CA ALA A 87 -6.65 -11.24 8.46
C ALA A 87 -7.20 -12.67 8.70
N ASP A 88 -6.50 -13.48 9.48
CA ASP A 88 -6.89 -14.87 9.76
C ASP A 88 -8.32 -14.96 10.29
N GLY A 89 -9.18 -15.69 9.58
CA GLY A 89 -10.57 -15.94 9.96
C GLY A 89 -11.51 -14.73 9.85
N ALA A 90 -11.10 -13.64 9.22
CA ALA A 90 -11.96 -12.48 9.02
C ALA A 90 -13.09 -12.79 8.03
N ASP A 91 -14.30 -12.34 8.36
CA ASP A 91 -15.40 -12.23 7.40
C ASP A 91 -15.03 -11.15 6.37
N MET A 92 -15.11 -11.46 5.09
CA MET A 92 -14.66 -10.57 4.01
C MET A 92 -15.62 -10.65 2.83
N ARG A 93 -15.85 -9.51 2.18
CA ARG A 93 -16.74 -9.41 1.02
C ARG A 93 -16.10 -8.66 -0.12
N PHE A 94 -16.46 -9.02 -1.33
CA PHE A 94 -16.00 -8.38 -2.56
C PHE A 94 -17.18 -7.76 -3.32
N VAL A 95 -17.01 -6.53 -3.78
CA VAL A 95 -18.01 -5.81 -4.59
C VAL A 95 -17.40 -5.48 -5.95
N PRO A 96 -17.73 -6.23 -7.02
CA PRO A 96 -17.26 -5.94 -8.37
C PRO A 96 -17.85 -4.62 -8.88
N GLY A 97 -17.06 -3.85 -9.64
CA GLY A 97 -17.51 -2.59 -10.23
C GLY A 97 -17.89 -1.53 -9.20
N PHE A 98 -17.28 -1.56 -8.00
CA PHE A 98 -17.61 -0.65 -6.91
C PHE A 98 -17.46 0.83 -7.31
N ASP A 99 -18.49 1.62 -7.01
CA ASP A 99 -18.55 3.07 -7.13
C ASP A 99 -19.34 3.69 -5.96
N GLU A 100 -19.67 4.97 -6.06
CA GLU A 100 -20.42 5.70 -5.03
C GLU A 100 -21.88 5.24 -4.85
N ASP A 101 -22.45 4.56 -5.85
CA ASP A 101 -23.82 4.05 -5.84
C ASP A 101 -23.89 2.55 -5.47
N ALA A 102 -22.73 1.89 -5.37
CA ALA A 102 -22.64 0.47 -5.10
C ALA A 102 -23.16 0.12 -3.70
N THR A 103 -24.08 -0.85 -3.65
CA THR A 103 -24.62 -1.36 -2.39
C THR A 103 -23.93 -2.67 -2.00
N VAL A 104 -23.63 -2.82 -0.70
CA VAL A 104 -23.05 -4.07 -0.15
C VAL A 104 -24.06 -5.23 -0.09
N ALA A 105 -25.32 -4.99 -0.44
CA ALA A 105 -26.37 -6.01 -0.41
C ALA A 105 -26.12 -7.15 -1.41
N ASP A 106 -25.48 -6.84 -2.54
CA ASP A 106 -25.16 -7.80 -3.61
C ASP A 106 -23.68 -8.24 -3.59
N ALA A 107 -23.00 -8.03 -2.46
CA ALA A 107 -21.60 -8.37 -2.28
C ALA A 107 -21.37 -9.88 -2.28
N TRP A 108 -20.17 -10.25 -2.69
CA TRP A 108 -19.71 -11.62 -2.77
C TRP A 108 -18.97 -12.00 -1.50
N GLN A 109 -19.45 -13.00 -0.79
CA GLN A 109 -18.82 -13.54 0.40
C GLN A 109 -17.52 -14.26 0.04
N VAL A 110 -16.44 -14.03 0.77
CA VAL A 110 -15.22 -14.83 0.65
C VAL A 110 -15.39 -16.14 1.40
N ASP A 111 -15.27 -17.27 0.68
CA ASP A 111 -15.44 -18.61 1.23
C ASP A 111 -14.11 -19.29 1.55
N ALA A 112 -13.06 -18.95 0.81
CA ALA A 112 -11.72 -19.51 0.97
C ALA A 112 -10.66 -18.54 0.45
N VAL A 113 -9.50 -18.54 1.11
CA VAL A 113 -8.32 -17.76 0.72
C VAL A 113 -7.15 -18.70 0.51
N TYR A 114 -6.48 -18.55 -0.62
CA TYR A 114 -5.31 -19.32 -1.02
C TYR A 114 -4.08 -18.42 -0.96
N LEU A 115 -3.20 -18.71 -0.01
CA LEU A 115 -2.00 -17.91 0.30
C LEU A 115 -0.74 -18.66 -0.11
N ASP A 116 0.26 -17.92 -0.60
CA ASP A 116 1.61 -18.46 -0.82
C ASP A 116 2.23 -18.86 0.53
N PRO A 117 2.82 -20.06 0.67
CA PRO A 117 3.47 -20.48 1.91
C PRO A 117 4.55 -19.53 2.43
N ARG A 118 5.21 -18.75 1.56
CA ARG A 118 6.19 -17.74 1.97
C ARG A 118 5.55 -16.56 2.69
N TRP A 119 4.34 -16.18 2.29
CA TRP A 119 3.54 -15.19 3.02
C TRP A 119 3.20 -15.70 4.42
N LEU A 120 2.73 -16.95 4.51
CA LEU A 120 2.36 -17.58 5.78
C LEU A 120 3.54 -17.72 6.75
N ALA A 121 4.74 -18.00 6.23
CA ALA A 121 5.92 -18.24 7.05
C ALA A 121 6.55 -16.94 7.58
N GLU A 122 6.72 -15.93 6.72
CA GLU A 122 7.56 -14.77 7.02
C GLU A 122 6.97 -13.43 6.54
N GLN A 123 5.74 -13.44 6.01
CA GLN A 123 5.13 -12.28 5.35
C GLN A 123 6.04 -11.71 4.24
N ASP A 124 6.64 -12.60 3.43
CA ASP A 124 7.48 -12.22 2.29
C ASP A 124 6.74 -11.21 1.39
N PRO A 125 7.20 -9.97 1.24
CA PRO A 125 6.55 -8.97 0.39
C PRO A 125 6.47 -9.38 -1.08
N MET A 126 7.36 -10.27 -1.54
CA MET A 126 7.33 -10.84 -2.89
C MET A 126 6.29 -11.95 -3.04
N ALA A 127 5.60 -12.29 -1.95
CA ALA A 127 4.53 -13.27 -1.88
C ALA A 127 3.21 -12.65 -1.37
N ASP A 128 3.12 -11.32 -1.31
CA ASP A 128 1.93 -10.59 -0.86
C ASP A 128 0.83 -10.55 -1.93
N PHE A 129 0.36 -11.74 -2.29
CA PHE A 129 -0.77 -11.96 -3.18
C PHE A 129 -1.62 -13.12 -2.67
N ALA A 130 -2.92 -13.02 -2.89
CA ALA A 130 -3.89 -14.03 -2.54
C ALA A 130 -4.87 -14.25 -3.68
N VAL A 131 -5.20 -15.52 -3.94
CA VAL A 131 -6.39 -15.86 -4.69
C VAL A 131 -7.48 -16.19 -3.68
N ALA A 132 -8.67 -15.63 -3.83
CA ALA A 132 -9.80 -15.95 -2.97
C ALA A 132 -10.96 -16.48 -3.81
N ARG A 133 -11.65 -17.51 -3.29
CA ARG A 133 -12.92 -17.98 -3.84
C ARG A 133 -14.05 -17.25 -3.14
N VAL A 134 -15.04 -16.83 -3.92
CA VAL A 134 -16.20 -16.13 -3.41
C VAL A 134 -17.52 -16.77 -3.85
N SER A 135 -18.57 -16.54 -3.07
CA SER A 135 -19.92 -16.96 -3.40
C SER A 135 -20.93 -15.85 -3.16
N ARG A 136 -22.11 -16.00 -3.76
CA ARG A 136 -23.28 -15.17 -3.48
C ARG A 136 -24.50 -16.06 -3.27
N SER A 137 -25.41 -15.63 -2.40
CA SER A 137 -26.57 -16.40 -1.97
C SER A 137 -27.54 -16.76 -3.10
N ASP A 138 -27.57 -15.96 -4.17
CA ASP A 138 -28.38 -16.21 -5.36
C ASP A 138 -27.76 -17.22 -6.34
N GLY A 139 -26.54 -17.70 -6.08
CA GLY A 139 -25.84 -18.68 -6.88
C GLY A 139 -25.39 -18.19 -8.25
N ILE A 140 -25.48 -16.89 -8.54
CA ILE A 140 -24.85 -16.31 -9.72
C ILE A 140 -23.34 -16.57 -9.64
N ARG A 141 -22.63 -16.59 -10.79
CA ARG A 141 -21.15 -16.69 -10.85
C ARG A 141 -20.51 -15.32 -11.04
N LEU A 142 -19.38 -15.08 -10.39
CA LEU A 142 -18.75 -13.78 -10.31
C LEU A 142 -18.37 -13.26 -11.68
N GLU A 143 -17.71 -14.09 -12.48
CA GLU A 143 -17.34 -13.74 -13.85
C GLU A 143 -18.55 -13.44 -14.74
N SER A 144 -19.71 -14.07 -14.47
CA SER A 144 -20.94 -13.77 -15.22
C SER A 144 -21.53 -12.42 -14.83
N ALA A 145 -21.48 -12.06 -13.54
CA ALA A 145 -21.88 -10.74 -13.06
C ALA A 145 -20.94 -9.64 -13.56
N ALA A 146 -19.62 -9.90 -13.59
CA ALA A 146 -18.61 -8.98 -14.10
C ALA A 146 -18.51 -8.94 -15.64
N GLY A 147 -19.22 -9.84 -16.34
CA GLY A 147 -19.17 -10.02 -17.80
C GLY A 147 -17.92 -10.73 -18.34
N ALA A 148 -16.80 -10.69 -17.61
CA ALA A 148 -15.57 -11.43 -17.89
C ALA A 148 -14.65 -11.49 -16.66
N GLY A 149 -13.58 -12.27 -16.73
CA GLY A 149 -12.46 -12.22 -15.79
C GLY A 149 -11.15 -11.75 -16.45
N LEU A 150 -10.21 -11.26 -15.65
CA LEU A 150 -8.85 -10.95 -16.09
C LEU A 150 -8.03 -12.24 -16.22
N ARG A 151 -7.28 -12.35 -17.31
CA ARG A 151 -6.37 -13.49 -17.52
C ARG A 151 -4.99 -13.13 -16.97
N LEU A 152 -4.43 -14.00 -16.16
CA LEU A 152 -3.01 -13.90 -15.77
C LEU A 152 -2.16 -14.13 -17.04
N GLY A 153 -1.44 -13.09 -17.44
CA GLY A 153 -0.56 -13.09 -18.59
C GLY A 153 0.90 -13.31 -18.20
N GLY A 154 1.78 -13.34 -19.21
CA GLY A 154 3.22 -13.22 -18.98
C GLY A 154 3.59 -11.82 -18.47
N VAL A 155 4.78 -11.70 -17.87
CA VAL A 155 5.33 -10.42 -17.45
C VAL A 155 5.48 -9.52 -18.69
N PRO A 156 4.85 -8.32 -18.72
CA PRO A 156 5.06 -7.39 -19.82
C PRO A 156 6.51 -6.90 -19.84
N ALA A 157 6.97 -6.42 -21.00
CA ALA A 157 8.28 -5.76 -21.06
C ALA A 157 8.31 -4.56 -20.08
N PRO A 158 9.45 -4.26 -19.43
CA PRO A 158 9.59 -3.05 -18.65
C PRO A 158 9.17 -1.82 -19.47
N GLY A 159 8.41 -0.92 -18.84
CA GLY A 159 8.03 0.37 -19.43
C GLY A 159 9.19 1.35 -19.49
#